data_AF-A0A930SPN8-F1
#
_entry.id   AF-A0A930SPN8-F1
#
_cell.length_a   1.000
_cell.length_b   1.000
_cell.length_c   1.000
_cell.angle_alpha   90.00
_cell.angle_beta   90.00
_cell.angle_gamma   90.00
#
_symmetry.space_group_name_H-M   'P 1'
#
loop_
_entity.id
_entity.type
_entity.pdbx_description
1 polymer ?
#
loop_
_entity_poly.entity_id
_entity_poly.type
_entity_poly.pdbx_seq_one_letter_code
_entity_poly.pdbx_strand_id
1 'polypeptide(L)'
;MTPEDASHSKGNILIIDDSPDNLRILSMSLVGCGYKVRCVTNSKMALVSLSHLLADLILLDIRMPIIDGYEVCRQIKINPVTQDIPIIFISAADDISGKVKAFAVGGVDYITKPFQTEEVLARIANQLTIQKLQKELRQKNQVLQREIEEHKQTQAALRDAKDAAEAANYAKSEFLARMSHELRTPLNAILGFSGLMQGDNSLSPENHDYVAGIHRSGRQLLNLLNQVLAVTKAESNKLVSHNRSVHFVDFLKELASEWHQKAALKSLSFHQDMPSNLPEWIDVDDMKLRQVLNNLMDNAIRCTPRGEVTLKIWADRLCLPLVSDTPSSKEHTPKFPLYFEVKDTGVGIPEKEISSLFNAFSSTTSGRHFGGGAGLGLFMSRQFVQAMGGEITIASVPGSGTVVRFFVMTRSARPQQDLQDLNGVNKSPVKLENSSEVLAPVSSFYSVEDDALEALNQDMKPQWFLQLRKAAIKGFDRKITQLIHEIPASHGSLKTLLMSWNRNFEFDQIVAITQRIAAGDLTHEHHE
;
A
#
# COMPACT_ATOMS: atom_id res chain seq x y z
N MET A 1 -19.48 29.20 25.83
CA MET A 1 -18.01 29.06 25.72
C MET A 1 -17.48 28.80 27.11
N THR A 2 -16.65 27.78 27.29
CA THR A 2 -16.04 27.40 28.59
C THR A 2 -14.72 28.15 28.80
N PRO A 3 -14.18 28.22 30.04
CA PRO A 3 -12.98 29.01 30.34
C PRO A 3 -11.64 28.40 29.88
N GLU A 4 -11.63 27.46 28.94
CA GLU A 4 -10.47 26.60 28.63
C GLU A 4 -9.65 27.04 27.41
N ASP A 5 -10.13 27.98 26.58
CA ASP A 5 -9.40 28.52 25.41
C ASP A 5 -8.14 29.35 25.79
N ALA A 6 -7.85 29.51 27.08
CA ALA A 6 -6.83 30.41 27.61
C ALA A 6 -5.40 29.81 27.60
N SER A 7 -4.75 29.74 26.42
CA SER A 7 -3.29 30.01 26.30
C SER A 7 -2.68 29.84 24.88
N HIS A 8 -3.36 29.18 23.94
CA HIS A 8 -2.82 28.96 22.60
C HIS A 8 -2.90 30.23 21.73
N SER A 9 -1.79 30.96 21.64
CA SER A 9 -1.59 32.06 20.70
C SER A 9 -1.82 31.61 19.26
N LYS A 10 -2.52 32.44 18.47
CA LYS A 10 -2.72 32.19 17.02
C LYS A 10 -1.45 32.35 16.17
N GLY A 11 -0.39 32.91 16.76
CA GLY A 11 0.93 33.11 16.13
C GLY A 11 1.72 34.20 16.84
N ASN A 12 3.02 34.25 16.60
CA ASN A 12 3.93 35.29 17.07
C ASN A 12 4.18 36.26 15.92
N ILE A 13 3.64 37.48 16.02
CA ILE A 13 3.77 38.52 15.00
C ILE A 13 4.85 39.52 15.43
N LEU A 14 5.86 39.73 14.59
CA LEU A 14 6.80 40.84 14.74
C LEU A 14 6.30 42.02 13.89
N ILE A 15 6.21 43.22 14.47
CA ILE A 15 5.84 44.45 13.77
C ILE A 15 7.03 45.39 13.82
N ILE A 16 7.46 45.86 12.65
CA ILE A 16 8.59 46.75 12.46
C ILE A 16 8.06 47.97 11.71
N ASP A 17 7.94 49.11 12.39
CA ASP A 17 7.36 50.35 11.87
C ASP A 17 7.99 51.50 12.66
N ASP A 18 8.46 52.56 11.99
CA ASP A 18 9.13 53.68 12.65
C ASP A 18 8.17 54.60 13.43
N SER A 19 6.87 54.51 13.14
CA SER A 19 5.83 55.31 13.79
C SER A 19 5.21 54.60 15.01
N PRO A 20 5.35 55.16 16.23
CA PRO A 20 4.77 54.56 17.44
C PRO A 20 3.23 54.40 17.39
N ASP A 21 2.52 55.24 16.63
CA ASP A 21 1.06 55.12 16.50
C ASP A 21 0.63 53.94 15.62
N ASN A 22 1.36 53.65 14.54
CA ASN A 22 1.12 52.44 13.74
C ASN A 22 1.36 51.18 14.60
N LEU A 23 2.49 51.13 15.32
CA LEU A 23 2.80 50.05 16.26
C LEU A 23 1.70 49.88 17.30
N ARG A 24 1.23 50.97 17.92
CA ARG A 24 0.17 50.95 18.94
C ARG A 24 -1.15 50.41 18.39
N ILE A 25 -1.61 50.92 17.24
CA ILE A 25 -2.87 50.51 16.62
C ILE A 25 -2.82 49.02 16.23
N LEU A 26 -1.78 48.61 15.48
CA LEU A 26 -1.65 47.23 15.01
C LEU A 26 -1.50 46.25 16.18
N SER A 27 -0.72 46.61 17.21
CA SER A 27 -0.51 45.77 18.39
C SER A 27 -1.79 45.58 19.21
N MET A 28 -2.55 46.66 19.47
CA MET A 28 -3.83 46.55 20.18
C MET A 28 -4.81 45.64 19.43
N SER A 29 -4.95 45.81 18.12
CA SER A 29 -5.82 44.98 17.29
C SER A 29 -5.40 43.51 17.27
N LEU A 30 -4.12 43.24 17.04
CA LEU A 30 -3.61 41.86 16.91
C LEU A 30 -3.60 41.11 18.25
N VAL A 31 -3.27 41.76 19.36
CA VAL A 31 -3.40 41.18 20.70
C VAL A 31 -4.88 40.91 21.01
N GLY A 32 -5.79 41.83 20.68
CA GLY A 32 -7.23 41.64 20.82
C GLY A 32 -7.77 40.43 20.03
N CYS A 33 -7.16 40.13 18.87
CA CYS A 33 -7.49 38.94 18.08
C CYS A 33 -6.80 37.65 18.54
N GLY A 34 -5.94 37.67 19.56
CA GLY A 34 -5.29 36.48 20.13
C GLY A 34 -3.90 36.15 19.56
N TYR A 35 -3.21 37.12 18.96
CA TYR A 35 -1.80 36.98 18.55
C TYR A 35 -0.84 37.47 19.63
N LYS A 36 0.34 36.85 19.72
CA LYS A 36 1.47 37.37 20.51
C LYS A 36 2.23 38.38 19.65
N VAL A 37 2.16 39.65 20.00
CA VAL A 37 2.80 40.73 19.23
C VAL A 37 4.12 41.16 19.88
N ARG A 38 5.15 41.37 19.06
CA ARG A 38 6.34 42.17 19.41
C ARG A 38 6.43 43.37 18.47
N CYS A 39 6.62 44.56 19.01
CA CYS A 39 6.80 45.79 18.24
C CYS A 39 8.25 46.25 18.31
N VAL A 40 8.75 46.82 17.21
CA VAL A 40 10.12 47.33 17.06
C VAL A 40 10.10 48.59 16.18
N THR A 41 10.79 49.65 16.62
CA THR A 41 10.91 50.95 15.92
C THR A 41 12.15 51.09 15.04
N ASN A 42 13.11 50.16 15.12
CA ASN A 42 14.39 50.23 14.41
C ASN A 42 14.76 48.91 13.73
N SER A 43 15.10 48.98 12.45
CA SER A 43 15.70 47.92 11.64
C SER A 43 16.83 47.15 12.35
N LYS A 44 17.68 47.81 13.14
CA LYS A 44 18.74 47.16 13.94
C LYS A 44 18.16 46.26 15.04
N MET A 45 17.21 46.76 15.84
CA MET A 45 16.50 45.97 16.86
C MET A 45 15.69 44.81 16.26
N ALA A 46 15.24 44.91 15.02
CA ALA A 46 14.45 43.86 14.38
C ALA A 46 15.30 42.61 14.10
N LEU A 47 16.50 42.80 13.56
CA LEU A 47 17.46 41.72 13.28
C LEU A 47 17.95 41.05 14.59
N VAL A 48 18.20 41.85 15.64
CA VAL A 48 18.53 41.35 16.99
C VAL A 48 17.32 40.66 17.66
N SER A 49 16.09 41.10 17.37
CA SER A 49 14.88 40.44 17.91
C SER A 49 14.68 39.03 17.35
N LEU A 50 15.00 38.82 16.07
CA LEU A 50 14.81 37.55 15.36
C LEU A 50 15.83 36.47 15.76
N SER A 51 17.00 36.83 16.28
CA SER A 51 17.95 35.86 16.85
C SER A 51 17.54 35.35 18.24
N HIS A 52 16.57 36.00 18.88
CA HIS A 52 16.11 35.68 20.25
C HIS A 52 14.66 35.18 20.33
N LEU A 53 13.85 35.36 19.29
CA LEU A 53 12.54 34.70 19.14
C LEU A 53 12.17 34.62 17.66
N LEU A 54 11.86 33.42 17.18
CA LEU A 54 11.31 33.24 15.83
C LEU A 54 9.87 33.76 15.79
N ALA A 55 9.60 34.67 14.86
CA ALA A 55 8.23 35.09 14.53
C ALA A 55 7.62 34.11 13.52
N ASP A 56 6.31 33.89 13.62
CA ASP A 56 5.57 33.12 12.63
C ASP A 56 5.21 34.00 11.41
N LEU A 57 5.16 35.32 11.59
CA LEU A 57 4.99 36.32 10.52
C LEU A 57 5.56 37.69 10.93
N ILE A 58 6.02 38.46 9.94
CA ILE A 58 6.55 39.82 10.13
C ILE A 58 5.68 40.83 9.36
N LEU A 59 5.23 41.88 10.04
CA LEU A 59 4.76 43.14 9.43
C LEU A 59 5.94 44.11 9.38
N LEU A 60 6.20 44.70 8.20
CA LEU A 60 7.41 45.50 7.96
C LEU A 60 7.09 46.76 7.16
N ASP A 61 7.23 47.94 7.76
CA ASP A 61 7.17 49.19 7.02
C ASP A 61 8.36 49.35 6.08
N ILE A 62 8.12 49.99 4.93
CA ILE A 62 9.13 50.20 3.89
C ILE A 62 10.04 51.40 4.16
N ARG A 63 9.53 52.50 4.76
CA ARG A 63 10.17 53.82 4.79
C ARG A 63 10.70 54.20 6.18
N MET A 64 11.42 53.29 6.81
CA MET A 64 12.08 53.52 8.09
C MET A 64 13.42 54.27 7.92
N PRO A 65 13.88 55.02 8.94
CA PRO A 65 15.21 55.62 8.96
C PRO A 65 16.34 54.58 8.93
N ILE A 66 17.53 55.01 8.47
CA ILE A 66 18.80 54.26 8.46
C ILE A 66 18.82 53.03 7.52
N ILE A 67 17.85 52.13 7.57
CA ILE A 67 17.76 50.93 6.71
C ILE A 67 16.31 50.73 6.27
N ASP A 68 16.07 50.76 4.95
CA ASP A 68 14.73 50.56 4.38
C ASP A 68 14.17 49.15 4.62
N GLY A 69 12.85 49.01 4.61
CA GLY A 69 12.21 47.72 4.84
C GLY A 69 12.58 46.67 3.79
N TYR A 70 12.90 47.10 2.56
CA TYR A 70 13.32 46.18 1.51
C TYR A 70 14.64 45.49 1.85
N GLU A 71 15.59 46.20 2.46
CA GLU A 71 16.83 45.60 2.94
C GLU A 71 16.60 44.71 4.16
N VAL A 72 15.81 45.15 5.13
CA VAL A 72 15.47 44.32 6.30
C VAL A 72 14.90 42.98 5.83
N CYS A 73 14.01 42.99 4.83
CA CYS A 73 13.50 41.79 4.17
C CYS A 73 14.63 40.96 3.53
N ARG A 74 15.52 41.56 2.72
CA ARG A 74 16.65 40.82 2.11
C ARG A 74 17.51 40.12 3.15
N GLN A 75 17.87 40.80 4.24
CA GLN A 75 18.71 40.22 5.29
C GLN A 75 18.01 39.06 6.04
N ILE A 76 16.70 39.18 6.29
CA ILE A 76 15.88 38.11 6.87
C ILE A 76 15.77 36.92 5.91
N LYS A 77 15.68 37.17 4.59
CA LYS A 77 15.57 36.13 3.55
C LYS A 77 16.89 35.44 3.18
N ILE A 78 18.04 36.05 3.45
CA ILE A 78 19.37 35.44 3.24
C ILE A 78 19.75 34.48 4.39
N ASN A 79 19.22 34.69 5.60
CA ASN A 79 19.52 33.85 6.76
C ASN A 79 18.70 32.53 6.72
N PRO A 80 19.34 31.34 6.69
CA PRO A 80 18.63 30.05 6.60
C PRO A 80 17.63 29.75 7.73
N VAL A 81 17.78 30.39 8.89
CA VAL A 81 16.90 30.23 10.05
C VAL A 81 15.61 31.06 9.92
N THR A 82 15.64 32.17 9.19
CA THR A 82 14.52 33.13 9.10
C THR A 82 13.92 33.28 7.70
N GLN A 83 14.54 32.70 6.67
CA GLN A 83 14.09 32.79 5.27
C GLN A 83 12.64 32.29 5.03
N ASP A 84 12.19 31.28 5.78
CA ASP A 84 10.84 30.69 5.67
C ASP A 84 9.76 31.51 6.43
N ILE A 85 10.12 32.62 7.09
CA ILE A 85 9.15 33.48 7.78
C ILE A 85 8.46 34.40 6.74
N PRO A 86 7.12 34.42 6.63
CA PRO A 86 6.40 35.35 5.76
C PRO A 86 6.56 36.80 6.21
N ILE A 87 6.81 37.69 5.26
CA ILE A 87 6.96 39.13 5.46
C ILE A 87 5.86 39.84 4.66
N ILE A 88 4.96 40.52 5.37
CA ILE A 88 3.96 41.42 4.80
C ILE A 88 4.50 42.84 4.90
N PHE A 89 4.64 43.51 3.77
CA PHE A 89 5.05 44.91 3.74
C PHE A 89 3.90 45.86 4.07
N ILE A 90 4.22 46.99 4.68
CA ILE A 90 3.30 48.11 4.90
C ILE A 90 3.95 49.38 4.34
N SER A 91 3.17 50.25 3.67
CA SER A 91 3.70 51.47 3.04
C SER A 91 2.62 52.47 2.65
N ALA A 92 2.84 53.77 2.86
CA ALA A 92 1.99 54.84 2.32
C ALA A 92 2.44 55.28 0.91
N ALA A 93 2.64 54.30 0.02
CA ALA A 93 2.72 54.50 -1.42
C ALA A 93 1.91 53.38 -2.08
N ASP A 94 0.96 53.75 -2.94
CA ASP A 94 0.20 52.82 -3.78
C ASP A 94 0.69 52.85 -5.23
N ASP A 95 2.00 52.75 -5.40
CA ASP A 95 2.63 52.68 -6.71
C ASP A 95 2.98 51.22 -7.07
N ILE A 96 2.91 50.90 -8.36
CA ILE A 96 3.15 49.53 -8.85
C ILE A 96 4.63 49.15 -8.65
N SER A 97 5.56 50.11 -8.72
CA SER A 97 6.99 49.84 -8.53
C SER A 97 7.30 49.41 -7.10
N GLY A 98 6.75 50.09 -6.09
CA GLY A 98 6.90 49.71 -4.68
C GLY A 98 6.36 48.31 -4.37
N LYS A 99 5.19 47.96 -4.92
CA LYS A 99 4.62 46.61 -4.82
C LYS A 99 5.50 45.55 -5.51
N VAL A 100 5.95 45.79 -6.74
CA VAL A 100 6.83 44.85 -7.47
C VAL A 100 8.16 44.67 -6.74
N LYS A 101 8.77 45.75 -6.24
CA LYS A 101 10.01 45.70 -5.44
C LYS A 101 9.83 44.90 -4.14
N ALA A 102 8.65 44.97 -3.50
CA ALA A 102 8.35 44.23 -2.27
C ALA A 102 8.35 42.71 -2.49
N PHE A 103 7.66 42.22 -3.53
CA PHE A 103 7.70 40.80 -3.87
C PHE A 103 9.08 40.35 -4.35
N ALA A 104 9.80 41.18 -5.12
CA ALA A 104 11.14 40.87 -5.62
C ALA A 104 12.21 40.70 -4.53
N VAL A 105 12.03 41.27 -3.33
CA VAL A 105 12.93 41.04 -2.18
C VAL A 105 12.47 39.91 -1.25
N GLY A 106 11.44 39.16 -1.63
CA GLY A 106 10.90 38.02 -0.87
C GLY A 106 9.78 38.38 0.12
N GLY A 107 9.16 39.56 0.00
CA GLY A 107 7.87 39.81 0.63
C GLY A 107 6.81 38.86 0.07
N VAL A 108 5.91 38.38 0.93
CA VAL A 108 4.79 37.49 0.51
C VAL A 108 3.49 38.26 0.30
N ASP A 109 3.41 39.49 0.78
CA ASP A 109 2.21 40.34 0.71
C ASP A 109 2.55 41.83 0.90
N TYR A 110 1.58 42.72 0.62
CA TYR A 110 1.75 44.18 0.70
C TYR A 110 0.45 44.89 1.11
N ILE A 111 0.54 45.85 2.03
CA ILE A 111 -0.57 46.65 2.57
C ILE A 111 -0.28 48.15 2.37
N THR A 112 -1.27 48.87 1.84
CA THR A 112 -1.22 50.32 1.67
C THR A 112 -1.68 51.04 2.94
N LYS A 113 -0.91 52.03 3.40
CA LYS A 113 -1.34 53.02 4.41
C LYS A 113 -2.14 54.15 3.73
N PRO A 114 -3.25 54.63 4.30
CA PRO A 114 -3.88 54.18 5.56
C PRO A 114 -4.55 52.81 5.39
N PHE A 115 -4.26 51.88 6.29
CA PHE A 115 -4.77 50.51 6.27
C PHE A 115 -6.04 50.36 7.12
N GLN A 116 -6.86 49.36 6.81
CA GLN A 116 -7.94 48.89 7.69
C GLN A 116 -7.43 47.73 8.55
N THR A 117 -7.87 47.65 9.81
CA THR A 117 -7.42 46.58 10.74
C THR A 117 -7.83 45.21 10.24
N GLU A 118 -9.01 45.15 9.64
CA GLU A 118 -9.68 43.99 9.06
C GLU A 118 -8.86 43.43 7.88
N GLU A 119 -8.29 44.31 7.04
CA GLU A 119 -7.42 43.91 5.93
C GLU A 119 -6.11 43.29 6.44
N VAL A 120 -5.47 43.93 7.42
CA VAL A 120 -4.24 43.44 8.04
C VAL A 120 -4.46 42.06 8.66
N LEU A 121 -5.55 41.90 9.42
CA LEU A 121 -5.93 40.61 10.03
C LEU A 121 -6.19 39.53 8.97
N ALA A 122 -6.91 39.85 7.88
CA ALA A 122 -7.20 38.91 6.81
C ALA A 122 -5.93 38.41 6.11
N ARG A 123 -5.00 39.33 5.74
CA ARG A 123 -3.74 38.94 5.10
C ARG A 123 -2.86 38.11 6.04
N ILE A 124 -2.74 38.48 7.32
CA ILE A 124 -2.00 37.69 8.33
C ILE A 124 -2.57 36.27 8.46
N ALA A 125 -3.90 36.15 8.60
CA ALA A 125 -4.56 34.85 8.73
C ALA A 125 -4.33 33.96 7.49
N ASN A 126 -4.38 34.55 6.29
CA ASN A 126 -4.09 33.83 5.04
C ASN A 126 -2.65 33.34 4.98
N GLN A 127 -1.66 34.20 5.23
CA GLN A 127 -0.24 33.85 5.12
C GLN A 127 0.18 32.80 6.16
N LEU A 128 -0.30 32.89 7.41
CA LEU A 128 -0.08 31.86 8.43
C LEU A 128 -0.74 30.52 8.07
N THR A 129 -1.93 30.55 7.45
CA THR A 129 -2.61 29.34 6.97
C THR A 129 -1.84 28.67 5.83
N ILE A 130 -1.31 29.45 4.89
CA ILE A 130 -0.45 28.96 3.81
C ILE A 130 0.82 28.30 4.38
N GLN A 131 1.52 28.97 5.31
CA GLN A 131 2.74 28.43 5.93
C GLN A 131 2.47 27.12 6.67
N LYS A 132 1.35 27.03 7.42
CA LYS A 132 0.91 25.80 8.09
C LYS A 132 0.66 24.66 7.09
N LEU A 133 -0.12 24.92 6.04
CA LEU A 133 -0.44 23.90 5.01
C LEU A 133 0.80 23.43 4.26
N GLN A 134 1.74 24.34 3.94
CA GLN A 134 3.02 23.97 3.34
C GLN A 134 3.85 23.07 4.27
N LYS A 135 3.87 23.34 5.58
CA LYS A 135 4.57 22.52 6.58
C LYS A 135 3.95 21.12 6.69
N GLU A 136 2.62 21.02 6.76
CA GLU A 136 1.92 19.73 6.76
C GLU A 136 2.14 18.94 5.47
N LEU A 137 2.15 19.60 4.31
CA LEU A 137 2.43 18.96 3.01
C LEU A 137 3.88 18.45 2.92
N ARG A 138 4.86 19.26 3.35
CA ARG A 138 6.28 18.83 3.45
C ARG A 138 6.41 17.57 4.33
N GLN A 139 5.72 17.53 5.48
CA GLN A 139 5.72 16.37 6.38
C GLN A 139 5.05 15.14 5.75
N LYS A 140 3.86 15.28 5.16
CA LYS A 140 3.15 14.18 4.49
C LYS A 140 3.97 13.58 3.33
N ASN A 141 4.61 14.42 2.53
CA ASN A 141 5.48 13.97 1.45
C ASN A 141 6.70 13.18 1.97
N GLN A 142 7.30 13.60 3.10
CA GLN A 142 8.41 12.86 3.72
C GLN A 142 8.00 11.49 4.29
N VAL A 143 6.77 11.36 4.80
CA VAL A 143 6.23 10.06 5.24
C VAL A 143 5.95 9.17 4.04
N LEU A 144 5.22 9.67 3.04
CA LEU A 144 4.86 8.92 1.83
C LEU A 144 6.10 8.45 1.04
N GLN A 145 7.18 9.25 1.01
CA GLN A 145 8.45 8.84 0.40
C GLN A 145 9.10 7.64 1.10
N ARG A 146 8.94 7.49 2.42
CA ARG A 146 9.43 6.32 3.17
C ARG A 146 8.56 5.10 2.92
N GLU A 147 7.24 5.26 2.99
CA GLU A 147 6.26 4.20 2.70
C GLU A 147 6.44 3.62 1.28
N ILE A 148 6.67 4.47 0.27
CA ILE A 148 6.95 4.07 -1.11
C ILE A 148 8.25 3.25 -1.22
N GLU A 149 9.27 3.57 -0.43
CA GLU A 149 10.56 2.87 -0.46
C GLU A 149 10.50 1.53 0.28
N GLU A 150 9.83 1.48 1.43
CA GLU A 150 9.52 0.24 2.16
C GLU A 150 8.65 -0.71 1.31
N HIS A 151 7.64 -0.19 0.61
CA HIS A 151 6.84 -0.97 -0.33
C HIS A 151 7.68 -1.52 -1.50
N LYS A 152 8.59 -0.73 -2.08
CA LYS A 152 9.50 -1.21 -3.14
C LYS A 152 10.40 -2.35 -2.67
N GLN A 153 11.00 -2.22 -1.49
CA GLN A 153 11.89 -3.24 -0.92
C GLN A 153 11.11 -4.52 -0.59
N THR A 154 9.90 -4.38 -0.03
CA THR A 154 8.97 -5.51 0.22
C THR A 154 8.57 -6.20 -1.09
N GLN A 155 8.25 -5.43 -2.14
CA GLN A 155 7.86 -5.96 -3.45
C GLN A 155 9.01 -6.66 -4.18
N ALA A 156 10.26 -6.18 -4.03
CA ALA A 156 11.44 -6.85 -4.55
C ALA A 156 11.67 -8.20 -3.84
N ALA A 157 11.70 -8.21 -2.50
CA ALA A 157 11.86 -9.45 -1.72
C ALA A 157 10.75 -10.48 -1.99
N LEU A 158 9.50 -10.04 -2.16
CA LEU A 158 8.37 -10.90 -2.54
C LEU A 158 8.55 -11.49 -3.94
N ARG A 159 9.09 -10.72 -4.89
CA ARG A 159 9.40 -11.21 -6.24
C ARG A 159 10.51 -12.26 -6.21
N ASP A 160 11.62 -11.99 -5.53
CA ASP A 160 12.75 -12.92 -5.47
C ASP A 160 12.34 -14.24 -4.80
N ALA A 161 11.52 -14.18 -3.74
CA ALA A 161 10.94 -15.35 -3.10
C ALA A 161 9.98 -16.13 -4.02
N LYS A 162 9.16 -15.45 -4.82
CA LYS A 162 8.28 -16.08 -5.81
C LYS A 162 9.09 -16.77 -6.91
N ASP A 163 10.04 -16.07 -7.50
CA ASP A 163 10.81 -16.56 -8.65
C ASP A 163 11.70 -17.76 -8.21
N ALA A 164 12.21 -17.77 -6.96
CA ALA A 164 12.85 -18.93 -6.35
C ALA A 164 11.88 -20.12 -6.10
N ALA A 165 10.66 -19.86 -5.64
CA ALA A 165 9.65 -20.90 -5.44
C ALA A 165 9.18 -21.53 -6.77
N GLU A 166 9.05 -20.74 -7.83
CA GLU A 166 8.73 -21.22 -9.18
C GLU A 166 9.87 -22.07 -9.77
N ALA A 167 11.13 -21.66 -9.58
CA ALA A 167 12.29 -22.47 -9.96
C ALA A 167 12.33 -23.82 -9.22
N ALA A 168 12.07 -23.83 -7.91
CA ALA A 168 11.99 -25.06 -7.11
C ALA A 168 10.85 -25.99 -7.58
N ASN A 169 9.66 -25.44 -7.88
CA ASN A 169 8.53 -26.21 -8.39
C ASN A 169 8.78 -26.76 -9.81
N TYR A 170 9.49 -26.00 -10.65
CA TYR A 170 9.95 -26.47 -11.96
C TYR A 170 10.92 -27.66 -11.81
N ALA A 171 11.96 -27.54 -10.98
CA ALA A 171 12.91 -28.62 -10.72
C ALA A 171 12.25 -29.88 -10.14
N LYS A 172 11.31 -29.72 -9.19
CA LYS A 172 10.46 -30.82 -8.66
C LYS A 172 9.70 -31.53 -9.77
N SER A 173 9.12 -30.76 -10.70
CA SER A 173 8.34 -31.27 -11.83
C SER A 173 9.21 -32.04 -12.84
N GLU A 174 10.37 -31.48 -13.20
CA GLU A 174 11.31 -32.11 -14.14
C GLU A 174 11.89 -33.41 -13.59
N PHE A 175 12.37 -33.39 -12.35
CA PHE A 175 12.89 -34.58 -11.66
C PHE A 175 11.88 -35.73 -11.66
N LEU A 176 10.63 -35.47 -11.29
CA LEU A 176 9.59 -36.49 -11.24
C LEU A 176 9.15 -36.97 -12.63
N ALA A 177 9.13 -36.09 -13.64
CA ALA A 177 8.88 -36.48 -15.03
C ALA A 177 9.96 -37.45 -15.54
N ARG A 178 11.24 -37.16 -15.26
CA ARG A 178 12.38 -38.00 -15.62
C ARG A 178 12.37 -39.33 -14.87
N MET A 179 12.22 -39.30 -13.54
CA MET A 179 12.11 -40.51 -12.71
C MET A 179 10.95 -41.40 -13.14
N SER A 180 9.80 -40.84 -13.53
CA SER A 180 8.70 -41.65 -14.06
C SER A 180 8.99 -42.28 -15.42
N HIS A 181 9.85 -41.70 -16.25
CA HIS A 181 10.29 -42.35 -17.48
C HIS A 181 11.26 -43.50 -17.18
N GLU A 182 12.26 -43.23 -16.34
CA GLU A 182 13.28 -44.22 -15.94
C GLU A 182 12.68 -45.40 -15.16
N LEU A 183 11.61 -45.20 -14.37
CA LEU A 183 10.85 -46.27 -13.69
C LEU A 183 9.86 -47.00 -14.62
N ARG A 184 9.27 -46.33 -15.62
CA ARG A 184 8.28 -46.95 -16.52
C ARG A 184 8.92 -47.98 -17.45
N THR A 185 10.13 -47.75 -17.94
CA THR A 185 10.83 -48.67 -18.86
C THR A 185 11.01 -50.09 -18.31
N PRO A 186 11.65 -50.32 -17.13
CA PRO A 186 11.78 -51.67 -16.58
C PRO A 186 10.42 -52.25 -16.13
N LEU A 187 9.50 -51.41 -15.65
CA LEU A 187 8.17 -51.87 -15.23
C LEU A 187 7.34 -52.36 -16.41
N ASN A 188 7.41 -51.69 -17.57
CA ASN A 188 6.78 -52.15 -18.80
C ASN A 188 7.37 -53.48 -19.30
N ALA A 189 8.68 -53.71 -19.13
CA ALA A 189 9.29 -55.00 -19.44
C ALA A 189 8.77 -56.12 -18.52
N ILE A 190 8.71 -55.89 -17.20
CA ILE A 190 8.13 -56.83 -16.23
C ILE A 190 6.66 -57.14 -16.56
N LEU A 191 5.87 -56.12 -16.92
CA LEU A 191 4.48 -56.28 -17.35
C LEU A 191 4.36 -57.05 -18.67
N GLY A 192 5.25 -56.80 -19.63
CA GLY A 192 5.28 -57.54 -20.90
C GLY A 192 5.57 -59.02 -20.71
N PHE A 193 6.64 -59.36 -19.97
CA PHE A 193 6.99 -60.76 -19.72
C PHE A 193 5.95 -61.49 -18.86
N SER A 194 5.47 -60.88 -17.77
CA SER A 194 4.41 -61.51 -16.95
C SER A 194 3.08 -61.63 -17.71
N GLY A 195 2.74 -60.65 -18.56
CA GLY A 195 1.56 -60.72 -19.45
C GLY A 195 1.64 -61.85 -20.49
N LEU A 196 2.83 -62.08 -21.07
CA LEU A 196 3.07 -63.22 -21.96
C LEU A 196 2.94 -64.56 -21.20
N MET A 197 3.54 -64.65 -20.01
CA MET A 197 3.47 -65.86 -19.17
C MET A 197 2.04 -66.17 -18.70
N GLN A 198 1.17 -65.18 -18.49
CA GLN A 198 -0.25 -65.43 -18.18
C GLN A 198 -1.01 -66.16 -19.31
N GLY A 199 -0.53 -66.11 -20.55
CA GLY A 199 -1.11 -66.82 -21.70
C GLY A 199 -0.60 -68.27 -21.86
N ASP A 200 0.37 -68.70 -21.05
CA ASP A 200 0.99 -70.02 -21.17
C ASP A 200 0.24 -71.08 -20.33
N ASN A 201 -0.53 -71.91 -21.04
CA ASN A 201 -1.29 -73.02 -20.46
C ASN A 201 -0.41 -74.20 -19.98
N SER A 202 0.92 -74.15 -20.14
CA SER A 202 1.83 -75.18 -19.60
C SER A 202 2.27 -74.92 -18.15
N LEU A 203 1.97 -73.74 -17.59
CA LEU A 203 2.25 -73.40 -16.20
C LEU A 203 1.36 -74.21 -15.23
N SER A 204 1.93 -74.57 -14.07
CA SER A 204 1.14 -75.09 -12.96
C SER A 204 0.20 -74.00 -12.40
N PRO A 205 -0.94 -74.36 -11.77
CA PRO A 205 -1.87 -73.38 -11.20
C PRO A 205 -1.20 -72.38 -10.23
N GLU A 206 -0.33 -72.86 -9.35
CA GLU A 206 0.43 -72.02 -8.42
C GLU A 206 1.35 -71.01 -9.15
N ASN A 207 2.02 -71.45 -10.23
CA ASN A 207 2.85 -70.57 -11.04
C ASN A 207 2.02 -69.54 -11.83
N HIS A 208 0.82 -69.91 -12.27
CA HIS A 208 -0.12 -68.97 -12.89
C HIS A 208 -0.57 -67.89 -11.89
N ASP A 209 -0.89 -68.27 -10.65
CA ASP A 209 -1.22 -67.34 -9.56
C ASP A 209 -0.03 -66.42 -9.19
N TYR A 210 1.21 -66.94 -9.14
CA TYR A 210 2.38 -66.10 -8.91
C TYR A 210 2.59 -65.07 -10.04
N VAL A 211 2.50 -65.49 -11.30
CA VAL A 211 2.60 -64.60 -12.46
C VAL A 211 1.46 -63.57 -12.49
N ALA A 212 0.24 -63.99 -12.16
CA ALA A 212 -0.91 -63.10 -12.02
C ALA A 212 -0.72 -62.07 -10.89
N GLY A 213 -0.11 -62.48 -9.77
CA GLY A 213 0.28 -61.62 -8.66
C GLY A 213 1.31 -60.57 -9.07
N ILE A 214 2.36 -60.97 -9.80
CA ILE A 214 3.37 -60.06 -10.36
C ILE A 214 2.71 -59.05 -11.32
N HIS A 215 1.91 -59.53 -12.28
CA HIS A 215 1.28 -58.68 -13.28
C HIS A 215 0.30 -57.68 -12.64
N ARG A 216 -0.50 -58.13 -11.65
CA ARG A 216 -1.42 -57.26 -10.88
C ARG A 216 -0.65 -56.18 -10.10
N SER A 217 0.42 -56.57 -9.40
CA SER A 217 1.25 -55.65 -8.60
C SER A 217 1.97 -54.62 -9.48
N GLY A 218 2.48 -55.05 -10.65
CA GLY A 218 3.10 -54.15 -11.62
C GLY A 218 2.13 -53.10 -12.17
N ARG A 219 0.88 -53.48 -12.48
CA ARG A 219 -0.15 -52.52 -12.92
C ARG A 219 -0.49 -51.52 -11.81
N GLN A 220 -0.58 -51.98 -10.57
CA GLN A 220 -0.82 -51.11 -9.41
C GLN A 220 0.31 -50.08 -9.23
N LEU A 221 1.57 -50.51 -9.34
CA LEU A 221 2.73 -49.61 -9.27
C LEU A 221 2.74 -48.58 -10.41
N LEU A 222 2.45 -49.00 -11.65
CA LEU A 222 2.38 -48.11 -12.81
C LEU A 222 1.27 -47.07 -12.66
N ASN A 223 0.11 -47.48 -12.13
CA ASN A 223 -1.01 -46.58 -11.85
C ASN A 223 -0.65 -45.57 -10.74
N LEU A 224 0.04 -46.00 -9.68
CA LEU A 224 0.50 -45.11 -8.61
C LEU A 224 1.52 -44.09 -9.12
N LEU A 225 2.49 -44.52 -9.94
CA LEU A 225 3.47 -43.65 -10.59
C LEU A 225 2.81 -42.58 -11.48
N ASN A 226 1.83 -43.00 -12.29
CA ASN A 226 1.04 -42.08 -13.13
C ASN A 226 0.18 -41.13 -12.30
N GLN A 227 -0.35 -41.55 -11.14
CA GLN A 227 -1.08 -40.68 -10.22
C GLN A 227 -0.15 -39.62 -9.59
N VAL A 228 1.05 -39.99 -9.14
CA VAL A 228 2.03 -39.03 -8.59
C VAL A 228 2.43 -37.97 -9.64
N LEU A 229 2.64 -38.36 -10.90
CA LEU A 229 2.83 -37.39 -12.00
C LEU A 229 1.63 -36.47 -12.22
N ALA A 230 0.41 -36.97 -12.04
CA ALA A 230 -0.80 -36.18 -12.23
C ALA A 230 -1.00 -35.17 -11.08
N VAL A 231 -0.60 -35.53 -9.86
CA VAL A 231 -0.56 -34.61 -8.70
C VAL A 231 0.40 -33.45 -8.96
N THR A 232 1.63 -33.70 -9.42
CA THR A 232 2.60 -32.59 -9.62
C THR A 232 2.27 -31.70 -10.81
N LYS A 233 1.56 -32.23 -11.82
CA LYS A 233 0.92 -31.42 -12.87
C LYS A 233 -0.27 -30.59 -12.35
N ALA A 234 -0.97 -31.06 -11.31
CA ALA A 234 -2.00 -30.27 -10.63
C ALA A 234 -1.39 -29.14 -9.77
N GLU A 235 -0.39 -29.45 -8.94
CA GLU A 235 0.31 -28.48 -8.09
C GLU A 235 0.98 -27.34 -8.89
N SER A 236 1.38 -27.61 -10.13
CA SER A 236 1.96 -26.60 -11.05
C SER A 236 0.91 -25.92 -11.96
N ASN A 237 -0.38 -26.20 -11.76
CA ASN A 237 -1.52 -25.72 -12.57
C ASN A 237 -1.38 -26.01 -14.09
N LYS A 238 -0.73 -27.14 -14.43
CA LYS A 238 -0.44 -27.58 -15.82
C LYS A 238 -1.38 -28.70 -16.30
N LEU A 239 -2.51 -28.93 -15.61
CA LEU A 239 -3.52 -29.92 -16.00
C LEU A 239 -4.45 -29.40 -17.11
N VAL A 240 -3.96 -29.43 -18.35
CA VAL A 240 -4.78 -29.12 -19.54
C VAL A 240 -5.79 -30.24 -19.83
N SER A 241 -7.05 -29.87 -20.00
CA SER A 241 -8.11 -30.76 -20.53
C SER A 241 -7.97 -30.86 -22.05
N HIS A 242 -7.87 -32.07 -22.57
CA HIS A 242 -7.79 -32.36 -24.01
C HIS A 242 -9.12 -32.96 -24.43
N ASN A 243 -10.08 -32.09 -24.70
CA ASN A 243 -11.40 -32.51 -25.14
C ASN A 243 -11.35 -33.15 -26.54
N ARG A 244 -12.18 -34.17 -26.76
CA ARG A 244 -12.48 -34.72 -28.08
C ARG A 244 -13.96 -35.04 -28.19
N SER A 245 -14.43 -35.23 -29.43
CA SER A 245 -15.77 -35.71 -29.71
C SER A 245 -15.92 -37.19 -29.34
N VAL A 246 -16.88 -37.51 -28.46
CA VAL A 246 -17.05 -38.83 -27.84
C VAL A 246 -18.50 -39.28 -27.99
N HIS A 247 -18.72 -40.52 -28.44
CA HIS A 247 -20.03 -41.15 -28.40
C HIS A 247 -20.37 -41.55 -26.95
N PHE A 248 -21.15 -40.69 -26.28
CA PHE A 248 -21.31 -40.70 -24.83
C PHE A 248 -22.06 -41.93 -24.33
N VAL A 249 -23.06 -42.37 -25.09
CA VAL A 249 -23.92 -43.50 -24.73
C VAL A 249 -23.12 -44.81 -24.67
N ASP A 250 -22.23 -45.06 -25.63
CA ASP A 250 -21.43 -46.30 -25.63
C ASP A 250 -20.25 -46.22 -24.65
N PHE A 251 -19.60 -45.06 -24.51
CA PHE A 251 -18.61 -44.79 -23.46
C PHE A 251 -19.13 -45.16 -22.06
N LEU A 252 -20.41 -44.88 -21.79
CA LEU A 252 -21.05 -45.25 -20.53
C LEU A 252 -21.44 -46.74 -20.44
N LYS A 253 -21.89 -47.37 -21.54
CA LYS A 253 -22.18 -48.81 -21.58
C LYS A 253 -20.93 -49.66 -21.30
N GLU A 254 -19.79 -49.31 -21.88
CA GLU A 254 -18.50 -49.98 -21.64
C GLU A 254 -18.20 -50.05 -20.13
N LEU A 255 -18.24 -48.89 -19.47
CA LEU A 255 -17.88 -48.77 -18.06
C LEU A 255 -18.92 -49.41 -17.13
N ALA A 256 -20.21 -49.26 -17.45
CA ALA A 256 -21.28 -49.94 -16.73
C ALA A 256 -21.13 -51.47 -16.75
N SER A 257 -20.65 -52.05 -17.85
CA SER A 257 -20.37 -53.49 -17.96
C SER A 257 -19.28 -53.93 -16.95
N GLU A 258 -18.16 -53.22 -16.88
CA GLU A 258 -17.10 -53.49 -15.89
C GLU A 258 -17.63 -53.41 -14.44
N TRP A 259 -18.38 -52.36 -14.12
CA TRP A 259 -18.90 -52.15 -12.76
C TRP A 259 -19.97 -53.18 -12.38
N HIS A 260 -20.84 -53.56 -13.32
CA HIS A 260 -21.83 -54.62 -13.10
C HIS A 260 -21.15 -55.96 -12.80
N GLN A 261 -20.09 -56.32 -13.53
CA GLN A 261 -19.32 -57.54 -13.24
C GLN A 261 -18.64 -57.47 -11.86
N LYS A 262 -18.01 -56.34 -11.51
CA LYS A 262 -17.39 -56.12 -10.18
C LYS A 262 -18.42 -56.19 -9.04
N ALA A 263 -19.62 -55.65 -9.23
CA ALA A 263 -20.71 -55.69 -8.27
C ALA A 263 -21.29 -57.11 -8.09
N ALA A 264 -21.52 -57.83 -9.19
CA ALA A 264 -22.01 -59.20 -9.19
C ALA A 264 -21.06 -60.17 -8.43
N LEU A 265 -19.75 -60.01 -8.60
CA LEU A 265 -18.73 -60.78 -7.85
C LEU A 265 -18.78 -60.55 -6.32
N LYS A 266 -19.39 -59.45 -5.87
CA LYS A 266 -19.67 -59.18 -4.45
C LYS A 266 -21.13 -59.45 -4.04
N SER A 267 -21.99 -59.91 -4.96
CA SER A 267 -23.44 -60.00 -4.75
C SER A 267 -24.10 -58.66 -4.34
N LEU A 268 -23.65 -57.55 -4.93
CA LEU A 268 -24.25 -56.22 -4.77
C LEU A 268 -25.24 -55.93 -5.90
N SER A 269 -26.34 -55.25 -5.58
CA SER A 269 -27.23 -54.67 -6.59
C SER A 269 -26.54 -53.47 -7.25
N PHE A 270 -26.42 -53.46 -8.58
CA PHE A 270 -25.97 -52.28 -9.33
C PHE A 270 -27.14 -51.68 -10.12
N HIS A 271 -27.42 -50.40 -9.88
CA HIS A 271 -28.49 -49.65 -10.53
C HIS A 271 -27.93 -48.48 -11.34
N GLN A 272 -28.51 -48.26 -12.52
CA GLN A 272 -28.06 -47.26 -13.49
C GLN A 272 -29.27 -46.45 -13.97
N ASP A 273 -29.23 -45.15 -13.72
CA ASP A 273 -30.29 -44.19 -14.02
C ASP A 273 -29.76 -43.18 -15.04
N MET A 274 -30.11 -43.41 -16.30
CA MET A 274 -29.69 -42.59 -17.44
C MET A 274 -30.92 -42.28 -18.31
N PRO A 275 -31.41 -41.04 -18.33
CA PRO A 275 -32.60 -40.68 -19.09
C PRO A 275 -32.27 -40.60 -20.59
N SER A 276 -33.25 -40.94 -21.43
CA SER A 276 -33.11 -40.99 -22.90
C SER A 276 -32.90 -39.64 -23.60
N ASN A 277 -32.85 -38.54 -22.84
CA ASN A 277 -32.56 -37.19 -23.36
C ASN A 277 -31.10 -36.73 -23.13
N LEU A 278 -30.19 -37.63 -22.73
CA LEU A 278 -28.77 -37.35 -22.75
C LEU A 278 -28.26 -37.22 -24.21
N PRO A 279 -27.36 -36.26 -24.51
CA PRO A 279 -26.83 -36.09 -25.85
C PRO A 279 -25.96 -37.28 -26.26
N GLU A 280 -26.16 -37.76 -27.48
CA GLU A 280 -25.48 -38.91 -28.08
C GLU A 280 -23.96 -38.67 -28.22
N TRP A 281 -23.57 -37.45 -28.61
CA TRP A 281 -22.17 -37.02 -28.79
C TRP A 281 -21.84 -35.82 -27.92
N ILE A 282 -20.72 -35.88 -27.18
CA ILE A 282 -20.24 -34.78 -26.32
C ILE A 282 -18.76 -34.45 -26.58
N ASP A 283 -18.37 -33.21 -26.28
CA ASP A 283 -16.99 -32.71 -26.30
C ASP A 283 -16.40 -32.76 -24.88
N VAL A 284 -15.54 -33.76 -24.61
CA VAL A 284 -14.98 -33.98 -23.26
C VAL A 284 -13.61 -34.68 -23.31
N ASP A 285 -12.81 -34.48 -22.26
CA ASP A 285 -11.62 -35.30 -22.01
C ASP A 285 -12.07 -36.63 -21.39
N ASP A 286 -12.35 -37.61 -22.25
CA ASP A 286 -12.89 -38.91 -21.87
C ASP A 286 -11.91 -39.73 -21.01
N MET A 287 -10.60 -39.53 -21.17
CA MET A 287 -9.57 -40.16 -20.34
C MET A 287 -9.69 -39.68 -18.90
N LYS A 288 -9.79 -38.37 -18.67
CA LYS A 288 -10.08 -37.78 -17.36
C LYS A 288 -11.43 -38.23 -16.83
N LEU A 289 -12.50 -38.16 -17.63
CA LEU A 289 -13.85 -38.56 -17.20
C LEU A 289 -13.92 -40.04 -16.81
N ARG A 290 -13.30 -40.94 -17.60
CA ARG A 290 -13.20 -42.38 -17.30
C ARG A 290 -12.42 -42.62 -16.02
N GLN A 291 -11.34 -41.88 -15.78
CA GLN A 291 -10.55 -42.00 -14.55
C GLN A 291 -11.29 -41.45 -13.31
N VAL A 292 -12.08 -40.37 -13.45
CA VAL A 292 -12.98 -39.87 -12.40
C VAL A 292 -14.01 -40.95 -12.05
N LEU A 293 -14.76 -41.44 -13.05
CA LEU A 293 -15.83 -42.41 -12.86
C LEU A 293 -15.32 -43.74 -12.28
N ASN A 294 -14.24 -44.31 -12.84
CA ASN A 294 -13.67 -45.56 -12.31
C ASN A 294 -13.18 -45.41 -10.87
N ASN A 295 -12.54 -44.30 -10.49
CA ASN A 295 -12.17 -44.08 -9.09
C ASN A 295 -13.39 -44.06 -8.17
N LEU A 296 -14.45 -43.32 -8.53
CA LEU A 296 -15.66 -43.24 -7.69
C LEU A 296 -16.40 -44.58 -7.59
N MET A 297 -16.57 -45.29 -8.71
CA MET A 297 -17.27 -46.57 -8.77
C MET A 297 -16.48 -47.70 -8.09
N ASP A 298 -15.16 -47.79 -8.29
CA ASP A 298 -14.32 -48.76 -7.58
C ASP A 298 -14.20 -48.44 -6.08
N ASN A 299 -14.41 -47.18 -5.66
CA ASN A 299 -14.55 -46.83 -4.24
C ASN A 299 -15.90 -47.27 -3.67
N ALA A 300 -17.02 -46.96 -4.33
CA ALA A 300 -18.37 -47.36 -3.94
C ALA A 300 -18.51 -48.89 -3.82
N ILE A 301 -18.09 -49.63 -4.85
CA ILE A 301 -18.13 -51.10 -4.87
C ILE A 301 -17.18 -51.70 -3.81
N ARG A 302 -16.03 -51.08 -3.53
CA ARG A 302 -15.08 -51.57 -2.50
C ARG A 302 -15.60 -51.35 -1.07
N CYS A 303 -16.10 -50.16 -0.77
CA CYS A 303 -16.60 -49.76 0.56
C CYS A 303 -18.00 -50.32 0.91
N THR A 304 -18.69 -50.92 -0.06
CA THR A 304 -19.97 -51.62 0.16
C THR A 304 -19.74 -53.12 0.38
N PRO A 305 -20.06 -53.68 1.57
CA PRO A 305 -19.96 -55.11 1.81
C PRO A 305 -21.23 -55.88 1.41
N ARG A 306 -22.40 -55.24 1.52
CA ARG A 306 -23.74 -55.73 1.13
C ARG A 306 -24.62 -54.52 0.79
N GLY A 307 -25.66 -54.71 -0.03
CA GLY A 307 -26.61 -53.66 -0.41
C GLY A 307 -26.47 -53.25 -1.88
N GLU A 308 -26.59 -51.95 -2.16
CA GLU A 308 -26.67 -51.40 -3.51
C GLU A 308 -25.59 -50.35 -3.80
N VAL A 309 -25.27 -50.21 -5.09
CA VAL A 309 -24.55 -49.06 -5.65
C VAL A 309 -25.38 -48.52 -6.82
N THR A 310 -25.60 -47.21 -6.87
CA THR A 310 -26.37 -46.53 -7.92
C THR A 310 -25.52 -45.48 -8.62
N LEU A 311 -25.54 -45.47 -9.95
CA LEU A 311 -25.05 -44.37 -10.79
C LEU A 311 -26.23 -43.66 -11.43
N LYS A 312 -26.38 -42.34 -11.20
CA LYS A 312 -27.31 -41.47 -11.92
C LYS A 312 -26.57 -40.46 -12.78
N ILE A 313 -27.10 -40.14 -13.96
CA ILE A 313 -26.56 -39.11 -14.86
C ILE A 313 -27.70 -38.25 -15.40
N TRP A 314 -27.54 -36.93 -15.41
CA TRP A 314 -28.54 -36.01 -15.99
C TRP A 314 -27.90 -34.74 -16.55
N ALA A 315 -28.62 -34.06 -17.43
CA ALA A 315 -28.33 -32.71 -17.90
C ALA A 315 -29.63 -31.89 -17.84
N ASP A 316 -29.53 -30.59 -17.57
CA ASP A 316 -30.71 -29.72 -17.57
C ASP A 316 -31.23 -29.55 -19.01
N ARG A 317 -32.54 -29.78 -19.21
CA ARG A 317 -33.20 -29.60 -20.51
C ARG A 317 -33.11 -28.17 -21.03
N LEU A 318 -33.00 -27.17 -20.17
CA LEU A 318 -32.84 -25.76 -20.57
C LEU A 318 -31.43 -25.44 -21.12
N CYS A 319 -30.45 -26.33 -20.92
CA CYS A 319 -29.07 -26.12 -21.37
C CYS A 319 -28.67 -27.01 -22.56
N LEU A 320 -29.51 -27.98 -22.95
CA LEU A 320 -29.30 -28.76 -24.18
C LEU A 320 -29.62 -27.87 -25.41
N PRO A 321 -28.75 -27.81 -26.43
CA PRO A 321 -29.05 -27.04 -27.63
C PRO A 321 -30.26 -27.64 -28.36
N LEU A 322 -31.24 -26.77 -28.68
CA LEU A 322 -32.27 -27.09 -29.65
C LEU A 322 -31.63 -27.57 -30.96
N VAL A 323 -32.17 -28.63 -31.56
CA VAL A 323 -31.65 -29.20 -32.80
C VAL A 323 -31.95 -28.24 -33.96
N SER A 324 -31.01 -27.34 -34.24
CA SER A 324 -31.00 -26.47 -35.40
C SER A 324 -30.04 -27.03 -36.46
N ASP A 325 -30.55 -27.40 -37.64
CA ASP A 325 -29.79 -28.08 -38.69
C ASP A 325 -28.75 -27.20 -39.42
N THR A 326 -28.55 -25.95 -39.00
CA THR A 326 -27.63 -24.99 -39.62
C THR A 326 -26.16 -25.30 -39.30
N PRO A 327 -25.28 -25.49 -40.31
CA PRO A 327 -23.87 -25.81 -40.10
C PRO A 327 -23.00 -24.54 -39.89
N SER A 328 -23.02 -23.96 -38.70
CA SER A 328 -22.15 -22.84 -38.30
C SER A 328 -21.13 -23.26 -37.24
N SER A 329 -19.84 -23.30 -37.65
CA SER A 329 -18.58 -23.35 -36.87
C SER A 329 -18.47 -24.20 -35.57
N LYS A 330 -17.29 -24.81 -35.34
CA LYS A 330 -16.97 -25.57 -34.10
C LYS A 330 -17.00 -24.73 -32.80
N GLU A 331 -17.30 -23.44 -32.87
CA GLU A 331 -17.05 -22.48 -31.79
C GLU A 331 -18.29 -22.06 -31.00
N HIS A 332 -19.50 -22.29 -31.51
CA HIS A 332 -20.73 -21.65 -31.01
C HIS A 332 -21.75 -22.60 -30.33
N THR A 333 -21.44 -23.89 -30.14
CA THR A 333 -22.27 -24.71 -29.23
C THR A 333 -22.07 -24.23 -27.78
N PRO A 334 -23.16 -23.93 -27.03
CA PRO A 334 -23.05 -23.52 -25.64
C PRO A 334 -22.50 -24.66 -24.78
N LYS A 335 -21.77 -24.32 -23.72
CA LYS A 335 -21.41 -25.29 -22.69
C LYS A 335 -22.59 -25.50 -21.75
N PHE A 336 -22.84 -26.76 -21.38
CA PHE A 336 -23.83 -27.13 -20.37
C PHE A 336 -23.21 -28.00 -19.27
N PRO A 337 -23.74 -27.93 -18.04
CA PRO A 337 -23.35 -28.83 -16.97
C PRO A 337 -23.98 -30.22 -17.20
N LEU A 338 -23.12 -31.23 -17.25
CA LEU A 338 -23.49 -32.65 -17.26
C LEU A 338 -23.19 -33.24 -15.88
N TYR A 339 -24.23 -33.68 -15.18
CA TYR A 339 -24.20 -34.09 -13.78
C TYR A 339 -24.14 -35.61 -13.61
N PHE A 340 -23.46 -36.05 -12.55
CA PHE A 340 -23.28 -37.43 -12.15
C PHE A 340 -23.48 -37.57 -10.64
N GLU A 341 -24.20 -38.59 -10.20
CA GLU A 341 -24.31 -39.02 -8.80
C GLU A 341 -23.90 -40.49 -8.67
N VAL A 342 -22.92 -40.77 -7.81
CA VAL A 342 -22.57 -42.13 -7.36
C VAL A 342 -23.03 -42.27 -5.92
N LYS A 343 -24.00 -43.15 -5.66
CA LYS A 343 -24.52 -43.48 -4.34
C LYS A 343 -24.16 -44.91 -3.96
N ASP A 344 -23.73 -45.11 -2.73
CA ASP A 344 -23.54 -46.43 -2.12
C ASP A 344 -24.33 -46.57 -0.81
N THR A 345 -24.58 -47.81 -0.39
CA THR A 345 -25.07 -48.15 0.96
C THR A 345 -23.97 -48.80 1.80
N GLY A 346 -22.73 -48.30 1.66
CA GLY A 346 -21.56 -48.83 2.35
C GLY A 346 -21.41 -48.34 3.79
N VAL A 347 -20.20 -48.51 4.34
CA VAL A 347 -19.92 -48.16 5.75
C VAL A 347 -19.99 -46.65 6.07
N GLY A 348 -20.03 -45.78 5.06
CA GLY A 348 -19.99 -44.33 5.22
C GLY A 348 -18.64 -43.80 5.73
N ILE A 349 -18.57 -42.48 5.89
CA ILE A 349 -17.38 -41.72 6.27
C ILE A 349 -17.73 -40.78 7.43
N PRO A 350 -16.94 -40.74 8.53
CA PRO A 350 -17.15 -39.79 9.61
C PRO A 350 -16.99 -38.34 9.14
N GLU A 351 -17.86 -37.43 9.58
CA GLU A 351 -17.86 -36.01 9.20
C GLU A 351 -16.49 -35.33 9.36
N LYS A 352 -15.77 -35.66 10.45
CA LYS A 352 -14.41 -35.16 10.74
C LYS A 352 -13.37 -35.54 9.68
N GLU A 353 -13.60 -36.61 8.92
CA GLU A 353 -12.70 -37.03 7.83
C GLU A 353 -13.10 -36.40 6.48
N ILE A 354 -14.36 -35.98 6.29
CA ILE A 354 -14.91 -35.48 5.01
C ILE A 354 -14.12 -34.28 4.47
N SER A 355 -13.80 -33.31 5.33
CA SER A 355 -13.03 -32.10 4.95
C SER A 355 -11.63 -32.41 4.43
N SER A 356 -11.08 -33.58 4.74
CA SER A 356 -9.74 -34.02 4.33
C SER A 356 -9.71 -34.91 3.08
N LEU A 357 -10.85 -35.46 2.64
CA LEU A 357 -10.95 -36.46 1.55
C LEU A 357 -10.36 -36.03 0.21
N PHE A 358 -10.30 -34.72 -0.03
CA PHE A 358 -9.78 -34.14 -1.27
C PHE A 358 -8.33 -33.68 -1.16
N ASN A 359 -7.64 -33.97 -0.06
CA ASN A 359 -6.21 -33.72 0.10
C ASN A 359 -5.40 -34.90 -0.45
N ALA A 360 -4.25 -34.64 -1.06
CA ALA A 360 -3.37 -35.70 -1.54
C ALA A 360 -2.89 -36.59 -0.39
N PHE A 361 -2.81 -37.90 -0.63
CA PHE A 361 -2.43 -38.94 0.33
C PHE A 361 -3.39 -39.09 1.55
N SER A 362 -4.60 -38.54 1.47
CA SER A 362 -5.64 -38.77 2.48
C SER A 362 -6.30 -40.15 2.31
N SER A 363 -6.24 -40.98 3.34
CA SER A 363 -6.91 -42.30 3.36
C SER A 363 -7.63 -42.51 4.69
N THR A 364 -8.97 -42.57 4.61
CA THR A 364 -9.90 -42.70 5.74
C THR A 364 -9.70 -43.96 6.56
N THR A 365 -10.19 -43.95 7.80
CA THR A 365 -10.23 -45.13 8.67
C THR A 365 -11.02 -46.27 8.01
N SER A 366 -12.25 -45.99 7.56
CA SER A 366 -13.08 -46.89 6.74
C SER A 366 -12.33 -47.39 5.49
N GLY A 367 -11.66 -46.49 4.77
CA GLY A 367 -10.99 -46.80 3.51
C GLY A 367 -9.81 -47.77 3.67
N ARG A 368 -9.07 -47.68 4.78
CA ARG A 368 -7.95 -48.60 5.09
C ARG A 368 -8.43 -50.02 5.35
N HIS A 369 -9.54 -50.20 6.08
CA HIS A 369 -10.08 -51.53 6.40
C HIS A 369 -10.50 -52.35 5.17
N PHE A 370 -10.89 -51.70 4.07
CA PHE A 370 -11.24 -52.37 2.80
C PHE A 370 -10.12 -52.34 1.76
N GLY A 371 -8.84 -52.39 2.18
CA GLY A 371 -7.69 -52.45 1.26
C GLY A 371 -7.46 -51.14 0.52
N GLY A 372 -7.44 -50.02 1.26
CA GLY A 372 -7.40 -48.67 0.71
C GLY A 372 -6.17 -48.36 -0.17
N GLY A 373 -6.41 -47.69 -1.30
CA GLY A 373 -5.35 -47.15 -2.15
C GLY A 373 -4.61 -45.96 -1.51
N ALA A 374 -3.62 -45.43 -2.23
CA ALA A 374 -2.63 -44.45 -1.75
C ALA A 374 -3.16 -43.01 -1.49
N GLY A 375 -4.47 -42.83 -1.28
CA GLY A 375 -5.07 -41.52 -0.97
C GLY A 375 -5.00 -40.47 -2.08
N LEU A 376 -4.66 -40.86 -3.31
CA LEU A 376 -4.57 -39.96 -4.46
C LEU A 376 -5.85 -39.93 -5.32
N GLY A 377 -6.70 -40.95 -5.23
CA GLY A 377 -7.87 -41.11 -6.10
C GLY A 377 -8.84 -39.92 -6.05
N LEU A 378 -9.36 -39.58 -4.87
CA LEU A 378 -10.33 -38.49 -4.70
C LEU A 378 -9.73 -37.11 -4.97
N PHE A 379 -8.47 -36.86 -4.56
CA PHE A 379 -7.71 -35.67 -4.96
C PHE A 379 -7.68 -35.54 -6.49
N MET A 380 -7.29 -36.61 -7.21
CA MET A 380 -7.22 -36.57 -8.67
C MET A 380 -8.59 -36.44 -9.34
N SER A 381 -9.64 -37.07 -8.79
CA SER A 381 -11.02 -36.85 -9.27
C SER A 381 -11.41 -35.37 -9.21
N ARG A 382 -11.08 -34.67 -8.11
CA ARG A 382 -11.33 -33.22 -7.98
C ARG A 382 -10.56 -32.41 -9.00
N GLN A 383 -9.25 -32.66 -9.15
CA GLN A 383 -8.40 -31.94 -10.10
C GLN A 383 -8.88 -32.13 -11.55
N PHE A 384 -9.31 -33.33 -11.93
CA PHE A 384 -9.85 -33.59 -13.27
C PHE A 384 -11.23 -32.96 -13.51
N VAL A 385 -12.12 -33.01 -12.52
CA VAL A 385 -13.43 -32.34 -12.59
C VAL A 385 -13.27 -30.82 -12.71
N GLN A 386 -12.34 -30.22 -11.95
CA GLN A 386 -12.00 -28.80 -12.06
C GLN A 386 -11.36 -28.44 -13.42
N ALA A 387 -10.46 -29.29 -13.95
CA ALA A 387 -9.91 -29.11 -15.29
C ALA A 387 -10.98 -29.23 -16.41
N MET A 388 -12.06 -29.98 -16.17
CA MET A 388 -13.25 -30.04 -17.03
C MET A 388 -14.30 -28.96 -16.69
N GLY A 389 -13.94 -27.96 -15.88
CA GLY A 389 -14.75 -26.77 -15.59
C GLY A 389 -15.93 -26.99 -14.64
N GLY A 390 -15.90 -28.02 -13.80
CA GLY A 390 -16.95 -28.29 -12.81
C GLY A 390 -16.44 -28.54 -11.39
N GLU A 391 -17.34 -29.00 -10.53
CA GLU A 391 -17.08 -29.27 -9.11
C GLU A 391 -17.52 -30.68 -8.69
N ILE A 392 -16.89 -31.22 -7.65
CA ILE A 392 -17.21 -32.50 -7.01
C ILE A 392 -17.45 -32.30 -5.51
N THR A 393 -18.49 -32.94 -4.98
CA THR A 393 -18.96 -32.84 -3.60
C THR A 393 -19.26 -34.23 -3.03
N ILE A 394 -19.17 -34.38 -1.71
CA ILE A 394 -19.40 -35.64 -1.00
C ILE A 394 -20.32 -35.38 0.20
N ALA A 395 -21.39 -36.15 0.31
CA ALA A 395 -22.18 -36.30 1.52
C ALA A 395 -22.08 -37.76 1.99
N SER A 396 -21.88 -38.00 3.27
CA SER A 396 -21.75 -39.36 3.82
C SER A 396 -22.27 -39.39 5.25
N VAL A 397 -22.85 -40.53 5.64
CA VAL A 397 -23.31 -40.77 7.01
C VAL A 397 -22.83 -42.16 7.43
N PRO A 398 -22.07 -42.30 8.54
CA PRO A 398 -21.60 -43.58 9.03
C PRO A 398 -22.72 -44.63 9.14
N GLY A 399 -22.49 -45.82 8.61
CA GLY A 399 -23.45 -46.93 8.56
C GLY A 399 -24.62 -46.76 7.56
N SER A 400 -24.73 -45.63 6.86
CA SER A 400 -25.81 -45.35 5.88
C SER A 400 -25.31 -45.14 4.44
N GLY A 401 -23.99 -45.23 4.22
CA GLY A 401 -23.37 -45.07 2.91
C GLY A 401 -22.94 -43.65 2.55
N THR A 402 -22.54 -43.48 1.28
CA THR A 402 -21.98 -42.24 0.73
C THR A 402 -22.69 -41.85 -0.58
N VAL A 403 -22.82 -40.54 -0.81
CA VAL A 403 -23.26 -39.96 -2.07
C VAL A 403 -22.19 -38.97 -2.55
N VAL A 404 -21.59 -39.26 -3.70
CA VAL A 404 -20.65 -38.38 -4.39
C VAL A 404 -21.35 -37.77 -5.61
N ARG A 405 -21.37 -36.44 -5.70
CA ARG A 405 -21.94 -35.71 -6.84
C ARG A 405 -20.88 -34.90 -7.53
N PHE A 406 -20.84 -34.92 -8.86
CA PHE A 406 -20.02 -33.99 -9.63
C PHE A 406 -20.71 -33.55 -10.91
N PHE A 407 -20.20 -32.48 -11.52
CA PHE A 407 -20.57 -32.11 -12.88
C PHE A 407 -19.34 -31.75 -13.72
N VAL A 408 -19.47 -31.77 -15.04
CA VAL A 408 -18.47 -31.28 -15.99
C VAL A 408 -19.10 -30.31 -17.00
N MET A 409 -18.34 -29.36 -17.51
CA MET A 409 -18.80 -28.36 -18.47
C MET A 409 -18.41 -28.75 -19.91
N THR A 410 -19.33 -29.49 -20.56
CA THR A 410 -19.18 -30.08 -21.89
C THR A 410 -20.06 -29.36 -22.94
N ARG A 411 -19.93 -29.73 -24.21
CA ARG A 411 -20.76 -29.27 -25.34
C ARG A 411 -21.32 -30.47 -26.08
N SER A 412 -22.44 -30.32 -26.78
CA SER A 412 -22.86 -31.30 -27.79
C SER A 412 -21.85 -31.28 -28.95
N ALA A 413 -21.42 -32.45 -29.39
CA ALA A 413 -20.44 -32.63 -30.45
C ALA A 413 -21.05 -33.29 -31.70
N ARG A 414 -20.23 -33.43 -32.73
CA ARG A 414 -20.46 -34.25 -33.94
C ARG A 414 -19.16 -35.02 -34.25
N PRO A 415 -19.17 -36.10 -35.05
CA PRO A 415 -17.94 -36.80 -35.47
C PRO A 415 -16.91 -35.83 -36.06
N GLN A 416 -15.62 -36.02 -35.74
CA GLN A 416 -14.58 -35.02 -35.96
C GLN A 416 -13.80 -35.21 -37.29
N GLN A 417 -13.42 -34.08 -37.89
CA GLN A 417 -12.45 -33.93 -38.98
C GLN A 417 -11.52 -32.74 -38.65
N ASP A 418 -10.25 -32.75 -39.10
CA ASP A 418 -9.14 -31.92 -38.57
C ASP A 418 -8.46 -30.99 -39.61
N LEU A 419 -7.83 -29.88 -39.17
CA LEU A 419 -7.03 -28.88 -39.95
C LEU A 419 -6.26 -27.89 -39.01
N GLN A 420 -5.29 -27.08 -39.51
CA GLN A 420 -4.33 -26.26 -38.71
C GLN A 420 -3.93 -24.85 -39.28
N ASP A 421 -3.21 -24.04 -38.45
CA ASP A 421 -2.26 -22.90 -38.70
C ASP A 421 -2.68 -21.39 -38.87
N LEU A 422 -1.91 -20.45 -38.23
CA LEU A 422 -1.18 -19.25 -38.79
C LEU A 422 -0.91 -17.97 -37.88
N ASN A 423 0.39 -17.62 -37.64
CA ASN A 423 1.12 -16.29 -37.63
C ASN A 423 0.90 -15.04 -36.66
N GLY A 424 1.84 -14.04 -36.67
CA GLY A 424 1.88 -12.74 -35.87
C GLY A 424 3.04 -11.70 -36.20
N VAL A 425 3.38 -10.68 -35.32
CA VAL A 425 4.68 -9.84 -35.15
C VAL A 425 4.70 -8.23 -35.31
N ASN A 426 5.54 -7.44 -34.53
CA ASN A 426 6.07 -5.98 -34.60
C ASN A 426 5.36 -4.75 -33.86
N LYS A 427 5.89 -3.50 -33.51
CA LYS A 427 7.22 -2.82 -33.16
C LYS A 427 7.19 -1.44 -32.32
N SER A 428 8.01 -0.33 -32.53
CA SER A 428 8.42 0.72 -31.48
C SER A 428 8.81 2.24 -31.89
N PRO A 429 9.04 3.28 -30.97
CA PRO A 429 9.09 4.79 -31.20
C PRO A 429 10.36 5.72 -30.83
N VAL A 430 10.26 7.10 -30.71
CA VAL A 430 11.34 8.21 -30.62
C VAL A 430 11.14 9.38 -29.54
N LYS A 431 12.03 10.44 -29.32
CA LYS A 431 12.30 11.30 -28.07
C LYS A 431 12.96 12.77 -28.21
N LEU A 432 12.99 13.74 -27.19
CA LEU A 432 14.06 14.83 -26.79
C LEU A 432 13.73 15.96 -25.64
N GLU A 433 14.70 16.77 -25.01
CA GLU A 433 14.67 17.64 -23.70
C GLU A 433 15.54 19.05 -23.63
N ASN A 434 15.84 20.06 -22.67
CA ASN A 434 15.68 20.63 -21.21
C ASN A 434 16.32 22.13 -20.83
N SER A 435 16.10 22.92 -19.68
CA SER A 435 16.87 24.16 -19.01
C SER A 435 16.08 25.19 -17.99
N SER A 436 16.45 26.32 -17.20
CA SER A 436 17.61 27.10 -16.49
C SER A 436 17.36 28.49 -15.61
N GLU A 437 18.16 28.90 -14.54
CA GLU A 437 18.69 30.26 -13.88
C GLU A 437 17.86 31.45 -13.09
N VAL A 438 18.22 32.58 -12.28
CA VAL A 438 19.30 33.38 -11.42
C VAL A 438 18.77 34.83 -10.79
N LEU A 439 19.17 35.84 -9.85
CA LEU A 439 20.18 36.41 -8.76
C LEU A 439 19.72 37.68 -7.78
N ALA A 440 20.55 38.36 -6.85
CA ALA A 440 20.31 39.58 -5.88
C ALA A 440 21.63 40.32 -5.22
N PRO A 441 21.86 41.19 -4.10
CA PRO A 441 21.28 42.29 -3.13
C PRO A 441 22.20 43.55 -2.54
N VAL A 442 21.84 44.55 -1.61
CA VAL A 442 22.75 45.67 -0.91
C VAL A 442 22.24 46.73 0.25
N SER A 443 23.07 47.37 1.21
CA SER A 443 22.75 48.58 2.20
C SER A 443 23.81 49.29 3.22
N SER A 444 23.49 50.36 4.09
CA SER A 444 24.20 51.04 5.32
C SER A 444 23.41 52.26 6.06
N PHE A 445 23.61 53.10 7.17
CA PHE A 445 24.57 53.52 8.34
C PHE A 445 24.01 54.56 9.50
N TYR A 446 24.73 55.08 10.60
CA TYR A 446 24.58 56.34 11.56
C TYR A 446 24.63 56.36 13.20
N SER A 447 24.79 57.55 13.96
CA SER A 447 25.18 57.84 15.45
C SER A 447 24.78 59.22 16.26
N VAL A 448 25.22 59.55 17.58
CA VAL A 448 24.91 60.72 18.60
C VAL A 448 26.07 61.16 19.64
N GLU A 449 25.98 62.28 20.45
CA GLU A 449 26.94 62.99 21.42
C GLU A 449 27.15 62.47 22.92
N ASP A 450 27.98 63.17 23.77
CA ASP A 450 28.66 62.66 25.02
C ASP A 450 28.49 63.36 26.42
N ASP A 451 29.12 64.52 26.71
CA ASP A 451 29.52 64.99 28.08
C ASP A 451 28.52 64.80 29.24
N ALA A 452 27.22 64.93 28.97
CA ALA A 452 26.15 64.77 29.96
C ALA A 452 26.10 63.37 30.62
N LEU A 453 26.82 62.39 30.07
CA LEU A 453 26.90 61.00 30.55
C LEU A 453 27.75 60.84 31.81
N GLU A 454 28.84 61.59 31.94
CA GLU A 454 29.82 61.37 33.02
C GLU A 454 29.30 61.88 34.37
N ALA A 455 28.67 63.04 34.39
CA ALA A 455 28.10 63.62 35.61
C ALA A 455 27.00 62.72 36.22
N LEU A 456 26.21 62.00 35.41
CA LEU A 456 25.21 61.06 35.90
C LEU A 456 25.85 59.81 36.53
N ASN A 457 27.04 59.39 36.07
CA ASN A 457 27.75 58.20 36.57
C ASN A 457 28.27 58.37 38.01
N GLN A 458 28.57 59.61 38.42
CA GLN A 458 29.03 59.90 39.79
C GLN A 458 27.88 59.87 40.80
N ASP A 459 26.68 60.34 40.42
CA ASP A 459 25.50 60.40 41.29
C ASP A 459 24.73 59.07 41.42
N MET A 460 24.86 58.15 40.44
CA MET A 460 24.02 56.95 40.34
C MET A 460 24.80 55.64 40.54
N LYS A 461 24.22 54.70 41.30
CA LYS A 461 24.85 53.40 41.58
C LYS A 461 25.03 52.57 40.30
N PRO A 462 26.18 51.90 40.05
CA PRO A 462 26.41 51.08 38.85
C PRO A 462 25.35 50.01 38.55
N GLN A 463 24.70 49.47 39.60
CA GLN A 463 23.60 48.51 39.45
C GLN A 463 22.34 49.11 38.78
N TRP A 464 22.12 50.42 38.87
CA TRP A 464 20.99 51.11 38.23
C TRP A 464 21.15 51.16 36.72
N PHE A 465 22.33 51.54 36.21
CA PHE A 465 22.64 51.51 34.77
C PHE A 465 22.47 50.11 34.18
N LEU A 466 22.92 49.07 34.91
CA LEU A 466 22.73 47.68 34.50
C LEU A 466 21.25 47.26 34.46
N GLN A 467 20.40 47.78 35.36
CA GLN A 467 18.96 47.54 35.33
C GLN A 467 18.28 48.30 34.18
N LEU A 468 18.64 49.57 33.95
CA LEU A 468 18.10 50.39 32.87
C LEU A 468 18.43 49.75 31.50
N ARG A 469 19.70 49.37 31.29
CA ARG A 469 20.17 48.65 30.09
C ARG A 469 19.42 47.32 29.89
N LYS A 470 19.23 46.53 30.95
CA LYS A 470 18.48 45.26 30.88
C LYS A 470 16.99 45.44 30.63
N ALA A 471 16.39 46.57 31.03
CA ALA A 471 15.01 46.90 30.73
C ALA A 471 14.85 47.39 29.28
N ALA A 472 15.78 48.23 28.80
CA ALA A 472 15.83 48.73 27.43
C ALA A 472 16.07 47.62 26.39
N ILE A 473 17.04 46.72 26.61
CA ILE A 473 17.26 45.51 25.78
C ILE A 473 16.01 44.61 25.68
N LYS A 474 15.11 44.68 26.67
CA LYS A 474 13.85 43.90 26.71
C LYS A 474 12.62 44.69 26.24
N GLY A 475 12.77 45.96 25.87
CA GLY A 475 11.65 46.85 25.49
C GLY A 475 10.64 47.12 26.61
N PHE A 476 11.07 47.03 27.88
CA PHE A 476 10.17 47.11 29.05
C PHE A 476 9.93 48.57 29.50
N ASP A 477 9.29 49.36 28.62
CA ASP A 477 8.89 50.78 28.83
C ASP A 477 8.50 51.12 30.28
N ARG A 478 7.51 50.44 30.86
CA ARG A 478 7.04 50.73 32.23
C ARG A 478 8.14 50.62 33.29
N LYS A 479 9.11 49.72 33.12
CA LYS A 479 10.24 49.55 34.06
C LYS A 479 11.34 50.57 33.79
N ILE A 480 11.56 50.95 32.53
CA ILE A 480 12.47 52.04 32.13
C ILE A 480 11.95 53.37 32.69
N THR A 481 10.66 53.67 32.49
CA THR A 481 9.93 54.81 33.08
C THR A 481 10.14 54.88 34.60
N GLN A 482 9.99 53.76 35.32
CA GLN A 482 10.21 53.71 36.77
C GLN A 482 11.65 54.09 37.13
N LEU A 483 12.64 53.49 36.47
CA LEU A 483 14.06 53.74 36.74
C LEU A 483 14.46 55.19 36.44
N ILE A 484 13.96 55.79 35.36
CA ILE A 484 14.26 57.20 35.01
C ILE A 484 13.71 58.17 36.07
N HIS A 485 12.61 57.85 36.76
CA HIS A 485 12.12 58.69 37.86
C HIS A 485 13.12 58.80 39.03
N GLU A 486 13.95 57.77 39.26
CA GLU A 486 14.95 57.71 40.34
C GLU A 486 16.15 58.67 40.13
N ILE A 487 16.32 59.22 38.93
CA ILE A 487 17.40 60.19 38.61
C ILE A 487 17.24 61.49 39.45
N PRO A 488 18.30 62.01 40.10
CA PRO A 488 18.27 63.26 40.86
C PRO A 488 17.80 64.50 40.07
N ALA A 489 17.30 65.50 40.78
CA ALA A 489 16.75 66.73 40.18
C ALA A 489 17.81 67.60 39.45
N SER A 490 19.09 67.40 39.73
CA SER A 490 20.22 68.03 39.04
C SER A 490 20.29 67.67 37.55
N HIS A 491 19.87 66.46 37.16
CA HIS A 491 20.05 65.92 35.79
C HIS A 491 18.80 66.07 34.90
N GLY A 492 18.08 67.19 35.02
CA GLY A 492 16.78 67.40 34.36
C GLY A 492 16.78 67.22 32.85
N SER A 493 17.82 67.68 32.14
CA SER A 493 17.95 67.57 30.68
C SER A 493 18.05 66.11 30.22
N LEU A 494 18.97 65.35 30.81
CA LEU A 494 19.17 63.94 30.47
C LEU A 494 17.97 63.07 30.91
N LYS A 495 17.34 63.40 32.05
CA LYS A 495 16.07 62.78 32.49
C LYS A 495 14.95 63.00 31.46
N THR A 496 14.88 64.19 30.86
CA THR A 496 13.89 64.52 29.81
C THR A 496 14.22 63.80 28.49
N LEU A 497 15.50 63.72 28.11
CA LEU A 497 15.97 63.02 26.91
C LEU A 497 15.72 61.51 27.00
N LEU A 498 16.08 60.87 28.12
CA LEU A 498 15.78 59.47 28.40
C LEU A 498 14.27 59.19 28.43
N MET A 499 13.45 60.12 28.96
CA MET A 499 11.98 60.01 28.89
C MET A 499 11.47 60.13 27.45
N SER A 500 12.03 61.02 26.63
CA SER A 500 11.67 61.15 25.21
C SER A 500 11.98 59.86 24.48
N TRP A 501 13.21 59.34 24.59
CA TRP A 501 13.60 58.08 23.97
C TRP A 501 12.76 56.90 24.45
N ASN A 502 12.45 56.81 25.75
CA ASN A 502 11.57 55.77 26.27
C ASN A 502 10.15 55.87 25.67
N ARG A 503 9.57 57.08 25.63
CA ARG A 503 8.23 57.36 25.07
C ARG A 503 8.15 57.14 23.56
N ASN A 504 9.27 57.32 22.86
CA ASN A 504 9.42 57.09 21.42
C ASN A 504 9.87 55.66 21.08
N PHE A 505 10.08 54.79 22.10
CA PHE A 505 10.64 53.45 21.96
C PHE A 505 12.05 53.39 21.34
N GLU A 506 12.83 54.47 21.43
CA GLU A 506 14.24 54.59 21.00
C GLU A 506 15.20 53.89 21.99
N PHE A 507 14.90 52.65 22.37
CA PHE A 507 15.63 51.92 23.40
C PHE A 507 17.10 51.68 23.04
N ASP A 508 17.43 51.62 21.75
CA ASP A 508 18.83 51.57 21.27
C ASP A 508 19.69 52.73 21.80
N GLN A 509 19.14 53.95 21.85
CA GLN A 509 19.87 55.11 22.36
C GLN A 509 20.17 54.91 23.85
N ILE A 510 19.17 54.48 24.63
CA ILE A 510 19.32 54.16 26.05
C ILE A 510 20.34 53.03 26.28
N VAL A 511 20.35 52.00 25.43
CA VAL A 511 21.30 50.89 25.50
C VAL A 511 22.73 51.33 25.14
N ALA A 512 22.90 52.11 24.08
CA ALA A 512 24.21 52.66 23.68
C ALA A 512 24.78 53.57 24.78
N ILE A 513 23.97 54.48 25.33
CA ILE A 513 24.39 55.41 26.38
C ILE A 513 24.73 54.69 27.70
N THR A 514 23.95 53.68 28.08
CA THR A 514 24.30 52.79 29.20
C THR A 514 25.43 51.79 28.90
N GLN A 515 25.92 51.72 27.66
CA GLN A 515 27.15 51.01 27.30
C GLN A 515 28.39 51.89 27.44
N ARG A 516 28.37 53.14 26.98
CA ARG A 516 29.52 54.07 27.08
C ARG A 516 29.97 54.25 28.54
N ILE A 517 29.01 54.54 29.42
CA ILE A 517 29.22 54.63 30.88
C ILE A 517 29.81 53.33 31.47
N ALA A 518 29.45 52.17 30.93
CA ALA A 518 29.89 50.86 31.43
C ALA A 518 31.23 50.38 30.85
N ALA A 519 31.78 51.07 29.84
CA ALA A 519 33.10 50.79 29.26
C ALA A 519 34.22 51.57 29.95
N GLY A 520 33.93 52.78 30.44
CA GLY A 520 34.91 53.69 31.05
C GLY A 520 35.45 54.76 30.11
N ASP A 521 34.99 54.81 28.86
CA ASP A 521 35.44 55.70 27.77
C ASP A 521 35.00 57.17 27.94
N LEU A 522 35.10 57.73 29.16
CA LEU A 522 34.76 59.13 29.47
C LEU A 522 35.99 59.94 29.92
N THR A 523 37.09 59.30 30.29
CA THR A 523 38.35 59.98 30.64
C THR A 523 39.29 60.12 29.44
N HIS A 524 39.64 61.37 29.11
CA HIS A 524 40.70 61.81 28.17
C HIS A 524 40.42 61.83 26.65
N GLU A 525 39.76 62.89 26.18
CA GLU A 525 40.12 63.58 24.92
C GLU A 525 40.15 65.12 25.11
N HIS A 526 40.95 65.62 26.05
CA HIS A 526 41.28 67.05 26.20
C HIS A 526 42.77 67.22 26.54
N HIS A 527 43.43 68.14 25.81
CA HIS A 527 44.87 68.38 25.72
C HIS A 527 45.71 67.25 25.07
N GLU A 528 46.69 67.53 24.21
CA GLU A 528 47.17 68.85 23.71
C GLU A 528 46.69 69.18 22.28
#